data_AF-A0A0P9PEC7-F1
#
_entry.id   AF-A0A0P9PEC7-F1
#
_cell.length_a   1.000
_cell.length_b   1.000
_cell.length_c   1.000
_cell.angle_alpha   90.00
_cell.angle_beta   90.00
_cell.angle_gamma   90.00
#
_symmetry.space_group_name_H-M   'P 1'
#
loop_
_entity.id
_entity.type
_entity.pdbx_description
1 polymer ?
#
loop_
_entity_poly.entity_id
_entity_poly.type
_entity_poly.pdbx_seq_one_letter_code
_entity_poly.pdbx_strand_id
1 'polypeptide(L)'
;MRVTKAQAQANRAHIVETASVQFREHGYDGVGVADLMAAAGFTHGGFYKHFGSKSDLMAESAACAISQTVTNSTGIDPAQFIDYYLSREHRDNLGTGCPLAALSGDAARQPDEVKTTFADGIESLLAALAPAQASPGDEEWKQARANTIDRFAHALGALLLSRSCPNDSPLADEILEVCRARMRAQLESGQTD
;
A
#
# COMPACT_ATOMS: atom_id res chain seq x y z
N MET A 1 21.25 9.73 30.27
CA MET A 1 20.03 9.10 30.82
C MET A 1 19.75 7.83 30.00
N ARG A 2 19.55 6.67 30.64
CA ARG A 2 19.38 5.39 29.92
C ARG A 2 17.95 5.34 29.35
N VAL A 3 17.82 5.11 28.05
CA VAL A 3 16.53 4.94 27.37
C VAL A 3 15.84 3.69 27.93
N THR A 4 14.57 3.81 28.32
CA THR A 4 13.78 2.66 28.81
C THR A 4 13.38 1.77 27.63
N LYS A 5 13.01 0.50 27.90
CA LYS A 5 12.53 -0.40 26.85
C LYS A 5 11.30 0.18 26.12
N ALA A 6 10.38 0.77 26.88
CA ALA A 6 9.20 1.44 26.34
C ALA A 6 9.56 2.62 25.43
N GLN A 7 10.50 3.47 25.86
CA GLN A 7 10.96 4.59 25.03
C GLN A 7 11.67 4.11 23.75
N ALA A 8 12.47 3.04 23.84
CA ALA A 8 13.13 2.47 22.65
C ALA A 8 12.11 1.93 21.63
N GLN A 9 11.03 1.30 22.11
CA GLN A 9 9.94 0.82 21.28
C GLN A 9 9.14 1.96 20.64
N ALA A 10 8.82 3.00 21.42
CA ALA A 10 8.14 4.20 20.90
C ALA A 10 8.98 4.92 19.83
N ASN A 11 10.29 5.06 20.07
CA ASN A 11 11.21 5.62 19.08
C ASN A 11 11.25 4.78 17.79
N ARG A 12 11.29 3.44 17.92
CA ARG A 12 11.28 2.53 16.78
C ARG A 12 10.00 2.68 15.96
N ALA A 13 8.83 2.71 16.61
CA ALA A 13 7.55 2.92 15.94
C ALA A 13 7.51 4.26 15.19
N HIS A 14 8.00 5.35 15.82
CA HIS A 14 8.08 6.65 15.16
C HIS A 14 8.99 6.65 13.92
N ILE A 15 10.14 5.96 13.99
CA ILE A 15 11.03 5.80 12.84
C ILE A 15 10.34 5.02 11.72
N VAL A 16 9.63 3.93 12.04
CA VAL A 16 8.88 3.11 11.08
C VAL A 16 7.78 3.91 10.38
N GLU A 17 6.98 4.68 11.13
CA GLU A 17 5.93 5.53 10.57
C GLU A 17 6.50 6.60 9.64
N THR A 18 7.57 7.28 10.08
CA THR A 18 8.24 8.31 9.27
C THR A 18 8.84 7.71 8.00
N ALA A 19 9.53 6.58 8.12
CA ALA A 19 10.12 5.90 6.98
C ALA A 19 9.07 5.38 6.00
N SER A 20 7.92 4.92 6.50
CA SER A 20 6.81 4.50 5.66
C SER A 20 6.28 5.61 4.75
N VAL A 21 6.19 6.85 5.25
CA VAL A 21 5.83 8.01 4.43
C VAL A 21 6.93 8.32 3.42
N GLN A 22 8.18 8.42 3.89
CA GLN A 22 9.31 8.79 3.04
C GLN A 22 9.56 7.78 1.91
N PHE A 23 9.45 6.48 2.17
CA PHE A 23 9.56 5.45 1.15
C PHE A 23 8.42 5.54 0.13
N ARG A 24 7.17 5.78 0.54
CA ARG A 24 6.06 5.91 -0.42
C ARG A 24 6.19 7.14 -1.31
N GLU A 25 6.78 8.22 -0.81
CA GLU A 25 6.98 9.45 -1.59
C GLU A 25 8.19 9.38 -2.52
N HIS A 26 9.26 8.70 -2.12
CA HIS A 26 10.56 8.75 -2.81
C HIS A 26 11.05 7.41 -3.37
N GLY A 27 10.31 6.32 -3.13
CA GLY A 27 10.76 4.96 -3.41
C GLY A 27 11.80 4.46 -2.41
N TYR A 28 12.11 3.17 -2.45
CA TYR A 28 13.08 2.57 -1.53
C TYR A 28 14.52 3.03 -1.79
N ASP A 29 14.87 3.30 -3.04
CA ASP A 29 16.22 3.71 -3.43
C ASP A 29 16.40 5.22 -3.41
N GLY A 30 15.32 6.01 -3.43
CA GLY A 30 15.36 7.46 -3.48
C GLY A 30 15.61 8.16 -2.14
N VAL A 31 15.59 7.43 -1.02
CA VAL A 31 15.84 8.00 0.31
C VAL A 31 16.90 7.21 1.09
N GLY A 32 17.90 7.91 1.66
CA GLY A 32 18.98 7.31 2.43
C GLY A 32 18.62 7.10 3.91
N VAL A 33 19.35 6.21 4.61
CA VAL A 33 19.17 6.00 6.06
C VAL A 33 19.43 7.28 6.86
N ALA A 34 20.41 8.10 6.45
CA ALA A 34 20.70 9.36 7.11
C ALA A 34 19.50 10.34 7.02
N ASP A 35 18.90 10.47 5.84
CA ASP A 35 17.76 11.36 5.60
C ASP A 35 16.52 10.88 6.35
N LEU A 36 16.25 9.57 6.33
CA LEU A 36 15.16 8.95 7.10
C LEU A 36 15.29 9.23 8.60
N MET A 37 16.48 9.01 9.16
CA MET A 37 16.72 9.24 10.58
C MET A 37 16.62 10.72 10.92
N ALA A 38 17.14 11.60 10.08
CA ALA A 38 17.02 13.05 10.27
C ALA A 38 15.55 13.49 10.24
N ALA A 39 14.75 12.99 9.29
CA ALA A 39 13.32 13.25 9.19
C ALA A 39 12.56 12.77 10.44
N ALA A 40 12.98 11.64 11.02
CA ALA A 40 12.42 11.11 12.27
C ALA A 40 12.98 11.77 13.55
N GLY A 41 13.86 12.77 13.43
CA GLY A 41 14.45 13.47 14.57
C GLY A 41 15.56 12.70 15.31
N PHE A 42 16.22 11.75 14.64
CA PHE A 42 17.27 10.91 15.20
C PHE A 42 18.60 11.05 14.45
N THR A 43 19.69 10.73 15.14
CA THR A 43 21.02 10.66 14.52
C THR A 43 21.17 9.43 13.63
N HIS A 44 21.96 9.53 12.56
CA HIS A 44 22.30 8.39 11.70
C HIS A 44 22.84 7.18 12.48
N GLY A 45 23.76 7.39 13.43
CA GLY A 45 24.30 6.31 14.28
C GLY A 45 23.29 5.67 15.24
N GLY A 46 22.13 6.31 15.45
CA GLY A 46 21.02 5.77 16.23
C GLY A 46 20.30 4.63 15.50
N PHE A 47 20.38 4.58 14.16
CA PHE A 47 19.69 3.60 13.33
C PHE A 47 20.03 2.17 13.72
N TYR A 48 21.32 1.89 13.86
CA TYR A 48 21.85 0.55 14.18
C TYR A 48 21.53 0.07 15.60
N LYS A 49 20.87 0.90 16.43
CA LYS A 49 20.28 0.47 17.71
C LYS A 49 18.87 -0.08 17.56
N HIS A 50 18.20 0.21 16.45
CA HIS A 50 16.80 -0.12 16.20
C HIS A 50 16.59 -1.13 15.07
N PHE A 51 17.47 -1.11 14.06
CA PHE A 51 17.39 -1.93 12.85
C PHE A 51 18.77 -2.50 12.49
N GLY A 52 18.82 -3.73 11.99
CA GLY A 52 20.06 -4.36 11.53
C GLY A 52 20.46 -3.88 10.13
N SER A 53 19.49 -3.53 9.29
CA SER A 53 19.71 -3.08 7.93
C SER A 53 18.61 -2.12 7.45
N LYS A 54 18.86 -1.45 6.30
CA LYS A 54 17.82 -0.64 5.64
C LYS A 54 16.65 -1.51 5.18
N SER A 55 16.88 -2.74 4.73
CA SER A 55 15.83 -3.64 4.28
C SER A 55 14.95 -4.14 5.43
N ASP A 56 15.50 -4.29 6.64
CA ASP A 56 14.70 -4.52 7.86
C ASP A 56 13.69 -3.38 8.07
N LEU A 57 14.15 -2.13 7.93
CA LEU A 57 13.29 -0.95 8.04
C LEU A 57 12.27 -0.89 6.89
N MET A 58 12.65 -1.25 5.66
CA MET A 58 11.72 -1.32 4.52
C MET A 58 10.59 -2.31 4.80
N ALA A 59 10.93 -3.55 5.20
CA ALA A 59 9.97 -4.59 5.52
C ALA A 59 9.03 -4.15 6.66
N GLU A 60 9.56 -3.63 7.77
CA GLU A 60 8.72 -3.20 8.89
C GLU A 60 7.82 -2.00 8.55
N SER A 61 8.34 -1.04 7.76
CA SER A 61 7.57 0.13 7.31
C SER A 61 6.46 -0.25 6.32
N ALA A 62 6.73 -1.22 5.44
CA ALA A 62 5.73 -1.77 4.53
C ALA A 62 4.65 -2.55 5.28
N ALA A 63 5.04 -3.44 6.21
CA ALA A 63 4.10 -4.20 7.03
C ALA A 63 3.17 -3.27 7.84
N CYS A 64 3.73 -2.21 8.44
CA CYS A 64 2.98 -1.20 9.17
C CYS A 64 1.94 -0.50 8.28
N ALA A 65 2.35 0.06 7.13
CA ALA A 65 1.42 0.76 6.24
C ALA A 65 0.39 -0.16 5.58
N ILE A 66 0.77 -1.40 5.23
CA ILE A 66 -0.17 -2.36 4.66
C ILE A 66 -1.20 -2.75 5.72
N SER A 67 -0.79 -3.01 6.96
CA SER A 67 -1.73 -3.32 8.06
C SER A 67 -2.74 -2.19 8.31
N GLN A 68 -2.31 -0.93 8.23
CA GLN A 68 -3.22 0.22 8.29
C GLN A 68 -4.19 0.24 7.11
N THR A 69 -3.69 -0.01 5.90
CA THR A 69 -4.51 -0.08 4.67
C THR A 69 -5.56 -1.19 4.77
N VAL A 70 -5.18 -2.38 5.25
CA VAL A 70 -6.05 -3.53 5.50
C VAL A 70 -7.15 -3.17 6.50
N THR A 71 -6.77 -2.53 7.61
CA THR A 71 -7.71 -2.09 8.64
C THR A 71 -8.75 -1.14 8.05
N ASN A 72 -8.32 -0.17 7.24
CA ASN A 72 -9.19 0.81 6.59
C ASN A 72 -10.05 0.22 5.45
N SER A 73 -9.64 -0.92 4.88
CA SER A 73 -10.33 -1.58 3.77
C SER A 73 -11.30 -2.66 4.23
N THR A 74 -11.18 -3.13 5.47
CA THR A 74 -12.06 -4.18 6.00
C THR A 74 -13.52 -3.73 5.96
N GLY A 75 -14.34 -4.47 5.21
CA GLY A 75 -15.78 -4.20 5.11
C GLY A 75 -16.14 -2.97 4.28
N ILE A 76 -15.19 -2.40 3.54
CA ILE A 76 -15.48 -1.33 2.59
C ILE A 76 -16.40 -1.85 1.48
N ASP A 77 -17.37 -1.03 1.07
CA ASP A 77 -18.17 -1.35 -0.10
C ASP A 77 -17.30 -1.34 -1.37
N PRO A 78 -17.42 -2.33 -2.28
CA PRO A 78 -16.61 -2.38 -3.49
C PRO A 78 -16.73 -1.15 -4.40
N ALA A 79 -17.90 -0.51 -4.48
CA ALA A 79 -18.06 0.70 -5.27
C ALA A 79 -17.36 1.89 -4.59
N GLN A 80 -17.48 2.02 -3.26
CA GLN A 80 -16.74 3.02 -2.49
C GLN A 80 -15.23 2.85 -2.63
N PHE A 81 -14.73 1.60 -2.59
CA PHE A 81 -13.32 1.31 -2.84
C PHE A 81 -12.89 1.83 -4.22
N ILE A 82 -13.61 1.50 -5.29
CA ILE A 82 -13.29 1.94 -6.65
C ILE A 82 -13.30 3.47 -6.76
N ASP A 83 -14.32 4.12 -6.20
CA ASP A 83 -14.51 5.57 -6.30
C ASP A 83 -13.36 6.34 -5.64
N TYR A 84 -12.97 5.93 -4.42
CA TYR A 84 -11.82 6.49 -3.70
C TYR A 84 -10.50 6.12 -4.37
N TYR A 85 -10.29 4.83 -4.67
CA TYR A 85 -8.98 4.33 -5.12
C TYR A 85 -8.59 4.95 -6.48
N LEU A 86 -9.56 5.24 -7.34
CA LEU A 86 -9.38 5.90 -8.64
C LEU A 86 -9.72 7.40 -8.60
N SER A 87 -9.47 8.07 -7.48
CA SER A 87 -9.66 9.52 -7.33
C SER A 87 -8.36 10.32 -7.40
N ARG A 88 -8.47 11.63 -7.64
CA ARG A 88 -7.34 12.57 -7.47
C ARG A 88 -6.82 12.60 -6.05
N GLU A 89 -7.71 12.49 -5.07
CA GLU A 89 -7.34 12.42 -3.66
C GLU A 89 -6.35 11.28 -3.41
N HIS A 90 -6.63 10.07 -3.91
CA HIS A 90 -5.71 8.95 -3.76
C HIS A 90 -4.49 9.04 -4.70
N ARG A 91 -4.69 9.49 -5.95
CA ARG A 91 -3.60 9.66 -6.94
C ARG A 91 -2.49 10.56 -6.41
N ASP A 92 -2.88 11.73 -5.90
CA ASP A 92 -1.95 12.80 -5.54
C ASP A 92 -1.34 12.59 -4.13
N ASN A 93 -1.94 11.70 -3.33
CA ASN A 93 -1.48 11.37 -1.98
C ASN A 93 -0.59 10.11 -1.96
N LEU A 94 0.68 10.28 -2.34
CA LEU A 94 1.69 9.22 -2.30
C LEU A 94 2.00 8.76 -0.87
N GLY A 95 2.28 9.72 0.02
CA GLY A 95 2.80 9.46 1.36
C GLY A 95 1.84 8.81 2.34
N THR A 96 0.52 8.88 2.12
CA THR A 96 -0.48 8.21 2.98
C THR A 96 -1.50 7.36 2.22
N GLY A 97 -1.40 7.28 0.90
CA GLY A 97 -2.19 6.36 0.07
C GLY A 97 -1.74 4.90 0.16
N CYS A 98 -2.28 4.06 -0.73
CA CYS A 98 -2.00 2.62 -0.74
C CYS A 98 -0.50 2.34 -0.95
N PRO A 99 0.18 1.66 0.01
CA PRO A 99 1.60 1.36 -0.10
C PRO A 99 1.92 0.44 -1.29
N LEU A 100 1.00 -0.47 -1.66
CA LEU A 100 1.18 -1.35 -2.82
C LEU A 100 1.20 -0.56 -4.13
N ALA A 101 0.38 0.48 -4.26
CA ALA A 101 0.42 1.36 -5.42
C ALA A 101 1.66 2.27 -5.45
N ALA A 102 2.30 2.53 -4.31
CA ALA A 102 3.51 3.35 -4.26
C ALA A 102 4.78 2.52 -4.48
N LEU A 103 4.83 1.28 -3.99
CA LEU A 103 6.09 0.55 -3.76
C LEU A 103 6.17 -0.85 -4.40
N SER A 104 5.13 -1.36 -5.09
CA SER A 104 5.21 -2.72 -5.67
C SER A 104 6.32 -2.85 -6.72
N GLY A 105 6.53 -1.82 -7.55
CA GLY A 105 7.62 -1.78 -8.53
C GLY A 105 9.01 -1.71 -7.89
N ASP A 106 9.11 -1.07 -6.73
CA ASP A 106 10.33 -1.00 -5.93
C ASP A 106 10.61 -2.34 -5.25
N ALA A 107 9.61 -2.94 -4.61
CA ALA A 107 9.72 -4.21 -3.90
C ALA A 107 10.22 -5.35 -4.81
N ALA A 108 9.86 -5.34 -6.09
CA ALA A 108 10.36 -6.32 -7.07
C ALA A 108 11.89 -6.36 -7.18
N ARG A 109 12.58 -5.25 -6.86
CA ARG A 109 14.04 -5.08 -6.93
C ARG A 109 14.74 -5.23 -5.57
N GLN A 110 13.99 -5.49 -4.50
CA GLN A 110 14.52 -5.61 -3.14
C GLN A 110 14.80 -7.09 -2.73
N PRO A 111 15.49 -7.32 -1.60
CA PRO A 111 15.69 -8.66 -1.04
C PRO A 111 14.39 -9.41 -0.74
N ASP A 112 14.48 -10.74 -0.62
CA ASP A 112 13.31 -11.61 -0.47
C ASP A 112 12.46 -11.30 0.77
N GLU A 113 13.06 -10.83 1.86
CA GLU A 113 12.33 -10.43 3.07
C GLU A 113 11.30 -9.31 2.83
N VAL A 114 11.64 -8.34 1.95
CA VAL A 114 10.74 -7.26 1.55
C VAL A 114 9.65 -7.83 0.65
N LYS A 115 10.01 -8.71 -0.30
CA LYS A 115 9.04 -9.37 -1.19
C LYS A 115 8.03 -10.24 -0.41
N THR A 116 8.50 -11.00 0.58
CA THR A 116 7.63 -11.78 1.49
C THR A 116 6.66 -10.87 2.23
N THR A 117 7.14 -9.74 2.76
CA THR A 117 6.27 -8.75 3.40
C THR A 117 5.17 -8.24 2.45
N PHE A 118 5.50 -8.01 1.18
CA PHE A 118 4.51 -7.61 0.17
C PHE A 118 3.54 -8.74 -0.14
N ALA A 119 4.01 -9.98 -0.27
CA ALA A 119 3.14 -11.13 -0.52
C ALA A 119 2.11 -11.32 0.60
N ASP A 120 2.56 -11.30 1.86
CA ASP A 120 1.70 -11.42 3.05
C ASP A 120 0.71 -10.25 3.15
N GLY A 121 1.18 -9.05 2.81
CA GLY A 121 0.38 -7.84 2.78
C GLY A 121 -0.69 -7.84 1.69
N ILE A 122 -0.35 -8.31 0.48
CA ILE A 122 -1.28 -8.50 -0.64
C ILE A 122 -2.34 -9.52 -0.25
N GLU A 123 -1.96 -10.65 0.34
CA GLU A 123 -2.90 -11.67 0.81
C GLU A 123 -3.90 -11.08 1.83
N SER A 124 -3.39 -10.34 2.80
CA SER A 124 -4.20 -9.69 3.84
C SER A 124 -5.15 -8.65 3.26
N LEU A 125 -4.70 -7.86 2.28
CA LEU A 125 -5.54 -6.85 1.64
C LEU A 125 -6.62 -7.47 0.76
N LEU A 126 -6.28 -8.52 0.01
CA LEU A 126 -7.26 -9.26 -0.79
C LEU A 126 -8.33 -9.90 0.11
N ALA A 127 -7.94 -10.44 1.27
CA ALA A 127 -8.89 -10.94 2.24
C ALA A 127 -9.81 -9.84 2.80
N ALA A 128 -9.28 -8.64 3.06
CA ALA A 128 -10.08 -7.51 3.55
C ALA A 128 -11.05 -6.93 2.51
N LEU A 129 -10.69 -7.00 1.22
CA LEU A 129 -11.51 -6.55 0.09
C LEU A 129 -12.49 -7.63 -0.42
N ALA A 130 -12.33 -8.87 0.03
CA ALA A 130 -13.21 -9.96 -0.36
C ALA A 130 -14.60 -9.81 0.29
N PRO A 131 -15.67 -10.30 -0.36
CA PRO A 131 -17.00 -10.34 0.24
C PRO A 131 -17.00 -11.14 1.56
N ALA A 132 -17.77 -10.69 2.56
CA ALA A 132 -17.82 -11.27 3.90
C ALA A 132 -18.18 -12.77 3.98
N GLN A 133 -18.71 -13.35 2.89
CA GLN A 133 -19.23 -14.72 2.85
C GLN A 133 -18.28 -15.72 2.19
N ALA A 134 -17.12 -15.28 1.68
CA ALA A 134 -16.19 -16.15 0.97
C ALA A 134 -15.49 -17.12 1.94
N SER A 135 -15.96 -18.37 2.03
CA SER A 135 -15.35 -19.42 2.85
C SER A 135 -14.32 -20.23 2.04
N PRO A 136 -13.08 -20.43 2.50
CA PRO A 136 -12.06 -21.11 1.71
C PRO A 136 -12.46 -22.53 1.30
N GLY A 137 -12.40 -22.83 0.01
CA GLY A 137 -12.36 -24.22 -0.49
C GLY A 137 -13.35 -24.61 -1.57
N ASP A 138 -14.42 -23.84 -1.79
CA ASP A 138 -15.40 -24.08 -2.86
C ASP A 138 -15.16 -23.20 -4.10
N GLU A 139 -15.89 -23.49 -5.18
CA GLU A 139 -15.80 -22.73 -6.44
C GLU A 139 -16.28 -21.28 -6.28
N GLU A 140 -17.22 -21.04 -5.36
CA GLU A 140 -17.72 -19.69 -5.06
C GLU A 140 -16.62 -18.82 -4.47
N TRP A 141 -15.84 -19.35 -3.52
CA TRP A 141 -14.67 -18.67 -2.97
C TRP A 141 -13.59 -18.44 -4.01
N LYS A 142 -13.30 -19.43 -4.88
CA LYS A 142 -12.30 -19.25 -5.95
C LYS A 142 -12.72 -18.12 -6.89
N GLN A 143 -14.00 -18.06 -7.26
CA GLN A 143 -14.53 -17.01 -8.11
C GLN A 143 -14.50 -15.64 -7.41
N ALA A 144 -14.93 -15.56 -6.15
CA ALA A 144 -14.87 -14.33 -5.36
C ALA A 144 -13.44 -13.81 -5.20
N ARG A 145 -12.48 -14.72 -4.98
CA ARG A 145 -11.06 -14.40 -4.92
C ARG A 145 -10.53 -13.92 -6.27
N ALA A 146 -10.82 -14.61 -7.36
CA ALA A 146 -10.43 -14.20 -8.71
C ALA A 146 -10.97 -12.79 -9.04
N ASN A 147 -12.24 -12.53 -8.76
CA ASN A 147 -12.86 -11.22 -8.95
C ASN A 147 -12.22 -10.13 -8.08
N THR A 148 -11.79 -10.47 -6.87
CA THR A 148 -11.12 -9.52 -5.96
C THR A 148 -9.71 -9.19 -6.44
N ILE A 149 -8.96 -10.20 -6.90
CA ILE A 149 -7.64 -10.01 -7.52
C ILE A 149 -7.76 -9.15 -8.78
N ASP A 150 -8.68 -9.46 -9.69
CA ASP A 150 -8.89 -8.72 -10.93
C ASP A 150 -9.23 -7.25 -10.65
N ARG A 151 -10.22 -6.99 -9.79
CA ARG A 151 -10.60 -5.63 -9.40
C ARG A 151 -9.44 -4.85 -8.78
N PHE A 152 -8.71 -5.46 -7.85
CA PHE A 152 -7.59 -4.81 -7.19
C PHE A 152 -6.45 -4.51 -8.18
N ALA A 153 -6.09 -5.48 -9.03
CA ALA A 153 -5.06 -5.31 -10.05
C ALA A 153 -5.43 -4.22 -11.07
N HIS A 154 -6.69 -4.17 -11.51
CA HIS A 154 -7.19 -3.14 -12.41
C HIS A 154 -7.09 -1.75 -11.76
N ALA A 155 -7.62 -1.57 -10.54
CA ALA A 155 -7.56 -0.29 -9.84
C ALA A 155 -6.10 0.17 -9.60
N LEU A 156 -5.24 -0.75 -9.15
CA LEU A 156 -3.82 -0.48 -8.92
C LEU A 156 -3.09 -0.09 -10.20
N GLY A 157 -3.32 -0.81 -11.31
CA GLY A 157 -2.72 -0.51 -12.60
C GLY A 157 -3.16 0.85 -13.16
N ALA A 158 -4.47 1.15 -13.10
CA ALA A 158 -5.01 2.44 -13.54
C ALA A 158 -4.43 3.61 -12.74
N LEU A 159 -4.33 3.46 -11.42
CA LEU A 159 -3.73 4.47 -10.55
C LEU A 159 -2.24 4.70 -10.89
N LEU A 160 -1.47 3.63 -11.12
CA LEU A 160 -0.06 3.73 -11.51
C LEU A 160 0.13 4.44 -12.86
N LEU A 161 -0.69 4.11 -13.85
CA LEU A 161 -0.64 4.77 -15.16
C LEU A 161 -1.00 6.26 -15.05
N SER A 162 -2.03 6.60 -14.26
CA SER A 162 -2.40 7.99 -13.99
C SER A 162 -1.29 8.77 -13.27
N ARG A 163 -0.64 8.17 -12.25
CA ARG A 163 0.50 8.77 -11.53
C ARG A 163 1.74 8.97 -12.40
N SER A 164 1.89 8.16 -13.45
CA SER A 164 3.01 8.27 -14.40
C SER A 164 2.87 9.48 -15.34
N CYS A 165 1.69 10.08 -15.41
CA CYS A 165 1.45 11.30 -16.18
C CYS A 165 1.76 12.56 -15.34
N PRO A 166 2.16 13.69 -15.97
CA PRO A 166 2.20 14.99 -15.30
C PRO A 166 0.88 15.33 -14.60
N ASN A 167 0.94 16.09 -13.50
CA ASN A 167 -0.24 16.39 -12.67
C ASN A 167 -1.33 17.18 -13.39
N ASP A 168 -0.96 17.96 -14.41
CA ASP A 168 -1.83 18.77 -15.26
C ASP A 168 -2.19 18.08 -16.60
N SER A 169 -1.77 16.83 -16.78
CA SER A 169 -2.09 16.07 -17.99
C SER A 169 -3.56 15.63 -17.98
N PRO A 170 -4.35 15.95 -19.02
CA PRO A 170 -5.73 15.47 -19.12
C PRO A 170 -5.81 13.94 -19.21
N LEU A 171 -4.76 13.27 -19.72
CA LEU A 171 -4.68 11.82 -19.76
C LEU A 171 -4.66 11.21 -18.35
N ALA A 172 -4.07 11.91 -17.36
CA ALA A 172 -4.03 11.41 -15.99
C ALA A 172 -5.44 11.23 -15.42
N ASP A 173 -6.33 12.18 -15.70
CA ASP A 173 -7.72 12.18 -15.23
C ASP A 173 -8.57 11.23 -16.07
N GLU A 174 -8.38 11.22 -17.40
CA GLU A 174 -9.07 10.30 -18.31
C GLU A 174 -8.87 8.83 -17.93
N ILE A 175 -7.64 8.42 -17.57
CA ILE A 175 -7.35 7.05 -17.11
C ILE A 175 -8.20 6.69 -15.88
N LEU A 176 -8.24 7.59 -14.89
CA LEU A 176 -8.99 7.36 -13.66
C LEU A 176 -10.50 7.27 -13.94
N GLU A 177 -11.04 8.19 -14.74
CA GLU A 177 -12.45 8.26 -15.09
C GLU A 177 -12.91 7.02 -15.87
N VAL A 178 -12.19 6.64 -16.93
CA VAL A 178 -12.53 5.49 -17.76
C VAL A 178 -12.49 4.19 -16.96
N CYS A 179 -11.41 3.96 -16.21
CA CYS A 179 -11.28 2.75 -15.40
C CYS A 179 -12.34 2.69 -14.29
N ARG A 180 -12.59 3.80 -13.59
CA ARG A 180 -13.64 3.86 -12.55
C ARG A 180 -15.01 3.53 -13.13
N ALA A 181 -15.39 4.17 -14.24
CA ALA A 181 -16.69 3.95 -14.87
C ALA A 181 -16.87 2.50 -15.32
N ARG A 182 -15.84 1.89 -15.93
CA ARG A 182 -15.88 0.48 -16.37
C ARG A 182 -15.98 -0.48 -15.19
N MET A 183 -15.21 -0.27 -14.14
CA MET A 183 -15.25 -1.11 -12.95
C MET A 183 -16.59 -1.00 -12.20
N ARG A 184 -17.19 0.20 -12.12
CA ARG A 184 -18.52 0.39 -11.53
C ARG A 184 -19.60 -0.36 -12.31
N ALA A 185 -19.57 -0.26 -13.65
CA ALA A 185 -20.51 -0.99 -14.50
C ALA A 185 -20.38 -2.52 -14.35
N GLN A 186 -19.15 -3.03 -14.20
CA GLN A 186 -18.90 -4.47 -13.97
C GLN A 186 -19.48 -4.97 -12.64
N LEU A 187 -19.40 -4.16 -11.58
CA LEU A 187 -20.03 -4.49 -10.29
C LEU A 187 -21.56 -4.59 -10.41
N GLU A 188 -22.17 -3.70 -11.18
CA GLU A 188 -23.63 -3.69 -11.37
C GLU A 188 -24.09 -4.89 -12.21
N SER A 189 -23.36 -5.26 -13.27
CA SER A 189 -23.68 -6.46 -14.06
C SER A 189 -23.53 -7.75 -13.25
N GLY A 190 -22.55 -7.84 -12.34
CA GLY A 190 -22.33 -9.02 -11.51
C GLY A 190 -23.30 -9.17 -10.33
N GLN A 191 -24.17 -8.19 -10.08
CA GLN A 191 -25.24 -8.27 -9.08
C GLN A 191 -26.58 -8.76 -9.69
N THR A 192 -26.65 -8.89 -11.01
CA THR A 192 -27.90 -9.19 -11.74
C THR A 192 -28.01 -10.66 -12.17
N ASP A 193 -26.95 -11.45 -11.97
CA ASP A 193 -26.89 -12.91 -12.14
C ASP A 193 -26.90 -13.62 -10.78
#